data_AF-A0A059X730-F1
#
_entry.id   AF-A0A059X730-F1
#
_cell.length_a   1.000
_cell.length_b   1.000
_cell.length_c   1.000
_cell.angle_alpha   90.00
_cell.angle_beta   90.00
_cell.angle_gamma   90.00
#
_symmetry.space_group_name_H-M   'P 1'
#
loop_
_entity.id
_entity.type
_entity.pdbx_description
1 polymer ?
#
loop_
_entity_poly.entity_id
_entity_poly.type
_entity_poly.pdbx_seq_one_letter_code
_entity_poly.pdbx_strand_id
1 'polypeptide(L)'
;MQGKGFIKFMAILLGIVCVYSLSFNLVTSNVEKDAKAYAKGDPEKERAYLDSMATVPVYPIFGFNYEFCKSKEINLGLDLKGGMNVTMEISLAELVKSLANNPDDANFNQAIANAQTQLNAGGKDFINLFVTNFEKLSPNARLADYFANQDNAQQLKANATNDEVKSYLSKEATSAIDRSFIIIRSRIDGFGVVSPNMQKQEGTNRILIEMPGVQDKERIHKLLQGSAELQFWQVYQNEEVYSVLENINKTLAATIKDTTATTTDTAAKAGSKLAGLGKKVDATDSVAKKNELTKSNPLFSVLNIPTYQGQNGQPALRPGPVVGWVAQKDTAKVNSYLKRPEVAGIVPSSFKFMWSVKPIEGSKVFELYAIKVTNADGKPDLGGEAISDARHDYDQKGKPEVTMYMTGEGAAKWKKITADASADPNNKKAIAIVLDNN
;
A
#
# COMPACT_ATOMS: atom_id res chain seq x y z
N MET A 1 -35.99 -48.51 -3.04
CA MET A 1 -35.74 -47.87 -1.73
C MET A 1 -34.24 -47.59 -1.44
N GLN A 2 -33.29 -47.93 -2.31
CA GLN A 2 -31.84 -47.86 -2.02
C GLN A 2 -31.21 -46.45 -2.03
N GLY A 3 -31.86 -45.42 -2.58
CA GLY A 3 -31.33 -44.04 -2.55
C GLY A 3 -31.58 -43.27 -1.25
N LYS A 4 -32.56 -43.69 -0.42
CA LYS A 4 -32.96 -42.94 0.78
C LYS A 4 -31.89 -42.97 1.88
N GLY A 5 -31.10 -44.04 1.98
CA GLY A 5 -30.00 -44.15 2.95
C GLY A 5 -28.83 -43.22 2.62
N PHE A 6 -28.42 -43.18 1.34
CA PHE A 6 -27.35 -42.32 0.87
C PHE A 6 -27.70 -40.82 0.99
N ILE A 7 -28.94 -40.43 0.63
CA ILE A 7 -29.39 -39.04 0.78
C ILE A 7 -29.40 -38.60 2.25
N LYS A 8 -29.88 -39.45 3.16
CA LYS A 8 -29.84 -39.16 4.61
C LYS A 8 -28.40 -39.04 5.13
N PHE A 9 -27.51 -39.92 4.69
CA PHE A 9 -26.09 -39.86 5.04
C PHE A 9 -25.44 -38.56 4.56
N MET A 10 -25.64 -38.17 3.29
CA MET A 10 -25.14 -36.91 2.75
C MET A 10 -25.74 -35.68 3.46
N ALA A 11 -27.03 -35.69 3.79
CA ALA A 11 -27.67 -34.61 4.53
C ALA A 11 -27.10 -34.45 5.95
N ILE A 12 -26.82 -35.56 6.64
CA ILE A 12 -26.16 -35.55 7.96
C ILE A 12 -24.74 -34.99 7.84
N LEU A 13 -23.99 -35.44 6.82
CA LEU A 13 -22.61 -34.98 6.58
C LEU A 13 -22.57 -33.48 6.28
N LEU A 14 -23.49 -33.00 5.41
CA LEU A 14 -23.66 -31.57 5.14
C LEU A 14 -24.03 -30.80 6.41
N GLY A 15 -24.94 -31.33 7.23
CA GLY A 15 -25.32 -30.73 8.51
C GLY A 15 -24.12 -30.57 9.45
N ILE A 16 -23.26 -31.60 9.57
CA ILE A 16 -22.04 -31.54 10.36
C ILE A 16 -21.09 -30.46 9.82
N VAL A 17 -20.90 -30.39 8.49
CA VAL A 17 -20.07 -29.35 7.85
C VAL A 17 -20.62 -27.95 8.11
N CYS A 18 -21.95 -27.76 8.04
CA CYS A 18 -22.59 -26.49 8.35
C CYS A 18 -22.39 -26.09 9.82
N VAL A 19 -22.55 -27.01 10.76
CA VAL A 19 -22.31 -26.75 12.19
C VAL A 19 -20.84 -26.41 12.45
N TYR A 20 -19.92 -27.12 11.80
CA TYR A 20 -18.49 -26.80 11.87
C TYR A 20 -18.15 -25.44 11.27
N SER A 21 -18.83 -25.02 10.20
CA SER A 21 -18.62 -23.69 9.62
C SER A 21 -19.21 -22.58 10.50
N LEU A 22 -20.37 -22.80 11.12
CA LEU A 22 -21.04 -21.83 11.99
C LEU A 22 -20.36 -21.68 13.35
N SER A 23 -19.67 -22.71 13.84
CA SER A 23 -18.96 -22.65 15.12
C SER A 23 -17.86 -21.59 15.11
N PHE A 24 -17.23 -21.32 13.96
CA PHE A 24 -16.25 -20.23 13.81
C PHE A 24 -16.86 -18.86 14.10
N ASN A 25 -18.05 -18.55 13.55
CA ASN A 25 -18.76 -17.30 13.83
C ASN A 25 -19.10 -17.13 15.32
N LEU A 26 -19.48 -18.22 16.00
CA LEU A 26 -19.78 -18.17 17.42
C LEU A 26 -18.52 -17.84 18.24
N VAL A 27 -17.41 -18.54 17.97
CA VAL A 27 -16.14 -18.34 18.67
C VAL A 27 -15.61 -16.92 18.45
N THR A 28 -15.59 -16.42 17.21
CA THR A 28 -15.11 -15.07 16.91
C THR A 28 -16.02 -14.01 17.53
N SER A 29 -17.35 -14.19 17.47
CA SER A 29 -18.30 -13.23 18.07
C SER A 29 -18.16 -13.09 19.59
N ASN A 30 -17.76 -14.15 20.30
CA ASN A 30 -17.53 -14.09 21.74
C ASN A 30 -16.30 -13.24 22.06
N VAL A 31 -15.18 -13.45 21.35
CA VAL A 31 -13.96 -12.64 21.51
C VAL A 31 -14.23 -11.17 21.19
N GLU A 32 -15.03 -10.88 20.17
CA GLU A 32 -15.43 -9.51 19.83
C GLU A 32 -16.35 -8.87 20.88
N LYS A 33 -17.26 -9.64 21.49
CA LYS A 33 -18.08 -9.15 22.61
C LYS A 33 -17.21 -8.80 23.82
N ASP A 34 -16.23 -9.64 24.14
CA ASP A 34 -15.28 -9.37 25.22
C ASP A 34 -14.45 -8.12 24.93
N ALA A 35 -13.99 -7.97 23.68
CA ALA A 35 -13.28 -6.77 23.24
C ALA A 35 -14.12 -5.50 23.40
N LYS A 36 -15.39 -5.52 22.97
CA LYS A 36 -16.33 -4.39 23.13
C LYS A 36 -16.59 -4.06 24.59
N ALA A 37 -16.77 -5.09 25.42
CA ALA A 37 -16.97 -4.93 26.86
C ALA A 37 -15.73 -4.30 27.54
N TYR A 38 -14.53 -4.74 27.14
CA TYR A 38 -13.26 -4.17 27.59
C TYR A 38 -13.09 -2.71 27.14
N ALA A 39 -13.45 -2.42 25.89
CA ALA A 39 -13.27 -1.12 25.26
C ALA A 39 -14.19 -0.02 25.81
N LYS A 40 -15.40 -0.38 26.28
CA LYS A 40 -16.42 0.58 26.74
C LYS A 40 -16.70 1.72 25.74
N GLY A 41 -16.68 1.39 24.45
CA GLY A 41 -16.89 2.34 23.36
C GLY A 41 -15.65 3.08 22.86
N ASP A 42 -14.45 2.77 23.39
CA ASP A 42 -13.17 3.30 22.90
C ASP A 42 -12.60 2.41 21.78
N PRO A 43 -12.60 2.87 20.51
CA PRO A 43 -12.16 2.06 19.38
C PRO A 43 -10.69 1.63 19.44
N GLU A 44 -9.81 2.42 20.05
CA GLU A 44 -8.39 2.08 20.15
C GLU A 44 -8.15 0.94 21.14
N LYS A 45 -8.91 0.92 22.24
CA LYS A 45 -8.84 -0.15 23.24
C LYS A 45 -9.44 -1.45 22.73
N GLU A 46 -10.54 -1.39 21.98
CA GLU A 46 -11.13 -2.56 21.32
C GLU A 46 -10.11 -3.19 20.37
N ARG A 47 -9.46 -2.37 19.54
CA ARG A 47 -8.41 -2.81 18.63
C ARG A 47 -7.24 -3.44 19.35
N ALA A 48 -6.69 -2.76 20.37
CA ALA A 48 -5.56 -3.27 21.12
C ALA A 48 -5.85 -4.64 21.76
N TYR A 49 -7.09 -4.85 22.22
CA TYR A 49 -7.55 -6.13 22.74
C TYR A 49 -7.58 -7.20 21.63
N LEU A 50 -8.24 -6.92 20.50
CA LEU A 50 -8.33 -7.86 19.38
C LEU A 50 -6.94 -8.22 18.81
N ASP A 51 -6.05 -7.24 18.68
CA ASP A 51 -4.66 -7.43 18.23
C ASP A 51 -3.86 -8.32 19.19
N SER A 52 -4.13 -8.22 20.49
CA SER A 52 -3.51 -9.07 21.51
C SER A 52 -4.03 -10.51 21.46
N MET A 53 -5.30 -10.70 21.05
CA MET A 53 -5.95 -11.99 20.93
C MET A 53 -5.64 -12.72 19.61
N ALA A 54 -5.14 -12.04 18.59
CA ALA A 54 -4.87 -12.58 17.25
C ALA A 54 -4.20 -13.97 17.26
N THR A 55 -3.13 -14.13 18.04
CA THR A 55 -2.36 -15.39 18.12
C THR A 55 -2.77 -16.29 19.28
N VAL A 56 -3.76 -15.90 20.07
CA VAL A 56 -4.23 -16.67 21.24
C VAL A 56 -5.16 -17.78 20.77
N PRO A 57 -4.98 -19.03 21.23
CA PRO A 57 -5.93 -20.12 21.00
C PRO A 57 -7.30 -19.77 21.58
N VAL A 58 -8.34 -19.74 20.74
CA VAL A 58 -9.72 -19.42 21.15
C VAL A 58 -10.71 -20.52 20.81
N TYR A 59 -10.36 -21.44 19.89
CA TYR A 59 -11.25 -22.53 19.50
C TYR A 59 -11.14 -23.72 20.48
N PRO A 60 -12.22 -24.14 21.16
CA PRO A 60 -12.14 -25.09 22.29
C PRO A 60 -11.62 -26.49 21.95
N ILE A 61 -11.87 -26.98 20.73
CA ILE A 61 -11.62 -28.39 20.36
C ILE A 61 -10.26 -28.56 19.69
N PHE A 62 -9.91 -27.66 18.77
CA PHE A 62 -8.75 -27.77 17.90
C PHE A 62 -7.63 -26.78 18.25
N GLY A 63 -7.84 -25.90 19.25
CA GLY A 63 -6.82 -24.94 19.68
C GLY A 63 -6.46 -23.89 18.63
N PHE A 64 -7.32 -23.68 17.62
CA PHE A 64 -7.08 -22.65 16.61
C PHE A 64 -7.06 -21.25 17.23
N ASN A 65 -6.14 -20.42 16.74
CA ASN A 65 -6.03 -19.05 17.19
C ASN A 65 -7.12 -18.15 16.60
N TYR A 66 -7.31 -16.98 17.20
CA TYR A 66 -8.37 -16.04 16.82
C TYR A 66 -8.25 -15.64 15.34
N GLU A 67 -7.05 -15.35 14.86
CA GLU A 67 -6.81 -14.98 13.46
C GLU A 67 -7.25 -16.07 12.47
N PHE A 68 -6.91 -17.34 12.75
CA PHE A 68 -7.37 -18.46 11.94
C PHE A 68 -8.89 -18.61 11.97
N CYS A 69 -9.50 -18.57 13.17
CA CYS A 69 -10.95 -18.64 13.31
C CYS A 69 -11.65 -17.51 12.55
N LYS A 70 -11.07 -16.30 12.57
CA LYS A 70 -11.57 -15.14 11.84
C LYS A 70 -11.51 -15.33 10.33
N SER A 71 -10.46 -15.95 9.82
CA SER A 71 -10.32 -16.28 8.39
C SER A 71 -11.31 -17.34 7.88
N LYS A 72 -11.88 -18.15 8.80
CA LYS A 72 -12.84 -19.23 8.50
C LYS A 72 -14.29 -18.85 8.80
N GLU A 73 -14.53 -17.67 9.36
CA GLU A 73 -15.86 -17.16 9.64
C GLU A 73 -16.66 -17.00 8.35
N ILE A 74 -17.93 -17.39 8.37
CA ILE A 74 -18.87 -17.09 7.28
C ILE A 74 -19.07 -15.57 7.23
N ASN A 75 -18.85 -14.99 6.04
CA ASN A 75 -19.08 -13.58 5.79
C ASN A 75 -20.56 -13.24 5.97
N LEU A 76 -20.87 -12.54 7.07
CA LEU A 76 -22.16 -11.92 7.26
C LEU A 76 -22.21 -10.64 6.42
N GLY A 77 -23.30 -10.45 5.68
CA GLY A 77 -23.51 -9.23 4.89
C GLY A 77 -23.58 -7.97 5.74
N LEU A 78 -23.54 -6.80 5.10
CA LEU A 78 -23.58 -5.49 5.76
C LEU A 78 -24.75 -5.36 6.74
N ASP A 79 -25.91 -5.91 6.39
CA ASP A 79 -27.12 -5.85 7.20
C ASP A 79 -26.99 -6.57 8.54
N LEU A 80 -26.22 -7.67 8.57
CA LEU A 80 -26.06 -8.52 9.76
C LEU A 80 -24.83 -8.16 10.59
N LYS A 81 -23.77 -7.65 9.97
CA LYS A 81 -22.48 -7.33 10.64
C LYS A 81 -22.29 -5.84 10.91
N GLY A 82 -23.09 -4.98 10.28
CA GLY A 82 -22.79 -3.55 10.15
C GLY A 82 -21.53 -3.33 9.30
N GLY A 83 -21.17 -2.07 9.02
CA GLY A 83 -19.97 -1.75 8.24
C GLY A 83 -20.09 -0.48 7.41
N MET A 84 -19.50 -0.50 6.22
CA MET A 84 -19.48 0.63 5.29
C MET A 84 -19.84 0.21 3.86
N ASN A 85 -20.69 1.02 3.22
CA ASN A 85 -20.98 0.94 1.79
C ASN A 85 -20.48 2.24 1.14
N VAL A 86 -19.67 2.12 0.09
CA VAL A 86 -19.09 3.24 -0.65
C VAL A 86 -19.34 3.03 -2.13
N THR A 87 -19.79 4.08 -2.80
CA THR A 87 -19.78 4.13 -4.27
C THR A 87 -18.67 5.08 -4.70
N MET A 88 -17.68 4.55 -5.41
CA MET A 88 -16.57 5.29 -5.98
C MET A 88 -16.89 5.59 -7.44
N GLU A 89 -16.65 6.83 -7.90
CA GLU A 89 -16.78 7.20 -9.31
C GLU A 89 -15.42 7.58 -9.88
N ILE A 90 -15.08 7.00 -11.03
CA ILE A 90 -13.83 7.29 -11.73
C ILE A 90 -14.04 8.50 -12.65
N SER A 91 -13.20 9.52 -12.51
CA SER A 91 -13.32 10.74 -13.32
C SER A 91 -12.89 10.49 -14.76
N LEU A 92 -13.86 10.18 -15.63
CA LEU A 92 -13.63 10.04 -17.06
C LEU A 92 -13.32 11.39 -17.73
N ALA A 93 -13.77 12.51 -17.16
CA ALA A 93 -13.42 13.85 -17.60
C ALA A 93 -11.91 14.09 -17.51
N GLU A 94 -11.31 13.75 -16.36
CA GLU A 94 -9.86 13.91 -16.18
C GLU A 94 -9.08 12.91 -17.03
N LEU A 95 -9.58 11.68 -17.21
CA LEU A 95 -8.99 10.72 -18.15
C LEU A 95 -8.94 11.31 -19.57
N VAL A 96 -10.06 11.83 -20.07
CA VAL A 96 -10.15 12.40 -21.43
C VAL A 96 -9.21 13.61 -21.58
N LYS A 97 -9.10 14.49 -20.57
CA LYS A 97 -8.10 15.57 -20.59
C LYS A 97 -6.67 15.04 -20.62
N SER A 98 -6.36 14.04 -19.80
CA SER A 98 -5.00 13.50 -19.68
C SER A 98 -4.50 12.81 -20.95
N LEU A 99 -5.42 12.28 -21.76
CA LEU A 99 -5.10 11.63 -23.03
C LEU A 99 -4.97 12.62 -24.19
N ALA A 100 -5.37 13.89 -24.01
CA ALA A 100 -5.37 14.89 -25.07
C ALA A 100 -4.03 15.67 -25.12
N ASN A 101 -3.52 15.91 -26.32
CA ASN A 101 -2.29 16.69 -26.56
C ASN A 101 -2.46 18.20 -26.32
N ASN A 102 -3.68 18.72 -26.49
CA ASN A 102 -3.99 20.15 -26.33
C ASN A 102 -5.25 20.32 -25.47
N PRO A 103 -5.15 20.08 -24.15
CA PRO A 103 -6.31 20.09 -23.25
C PRO A 103 -6.89 21.48 -23.00
N ASP A 104 -6.23 22.56 -23.41
CA ASP A 104 -6.63 23.94 -23.11
C ASP A 104 -7.63 24.53 -24.12
N ASP A 105 -8.03 23.79 -25.16
CA ASP A 105 -9.04 24.26 -26.11
C ASP A 105 -10.39 24.54 -25.43
N ALA A 106 -10.96 25.71 -25.71
CA ALA A 106 -12.17 26.17 -25.05
C ALA A 106 -13.39 25.31 -25.38
N ASN A 107 -13.55 24.91 -26.65
CA ASN A 107 -14.67 24.08 -27.10
C ASN A 107 -14.54 22.65 -26.57
N PHE A 108 -13.33 22.11 -26.52
CA PHE A 108 -13.00 20.82 -25.92
C PHE A 108 -13.37 20.78 -24.43
N ASN A 109 -12.92 21.77 -23.66
CA ASN A 109 -13.23 21.86 -22.23
C ASN A 109 -14.74 22.07 -21.98
N GLN A 110 -15.40 22.87 -22.83
CA GLN A 110 -16.84 23.04 -22.76
C GLN A 110 -17.59 21.74 -23.10
N ALA A 111 -17.10 20.94 -24.05
CA ALA A 111 -17.69 19.64 -24.37
C ALA A 111 -17.60 18.68 -23.18
N ILE A 112 -16.47 18.65 -22.48
CA ILE A 112 -16.28 17.87 -21.24
C ILE A 112 -17.24 18.35 -20.14
N ALA A 113 -17.35 19.66 -19.92
CA ALA A 113 -18.25 20.22 -18.91
C ALA A 113 -19.73 19.90 -19.21
N ASN A 114 -20.14 20.01 -20.48
CA ASN A 114 -21.48 19.66 -20.93
C ASN A 114 -21.76 18.16 -20.75
N ALA A 115 -20.79 17.31 -21.10
CA ALA A 115 -20.90 15.86 -20.91
C ALA A 115 -21.02 15.48 -19.42
N GLN A 116 -20.23 16.11 -18.54
CA GLN A 116 -20.34 15.88 -17.10
C GLN A 116 -21.69 16.33 -16.54
N THR A 117 -22.20 17.48 -17.01
CA THR A 117 -23.52 17.98 -16.60
C THR A 117 -24.63 17.00 -17.03
N GLN A 118 -24.55 16.47 -18.25
CA GLN A 118 -25.50 15.47 -18.75
C GLN A 118 -25.38 14.14 -18.01
N LEU A 119 -24.18 13.70 -17.66
CA LEU A 119 -23.95 12.50 -16.85
C LEU A 119 -24.58 12.66 -15.46
N ASN A 120 -24.37 13.81 -14.80
CA ASN A 120 -24.95 14.12 -13.49
C ASN A 120 -26.49 14.19 -13.53
N ALA A 121 -27.08 14.55 -14.68
CA ALA A 121 -28.53 14.57 -14.90
C ALA A 121 -29.15 13.19 -15.21
N GLY A 122 -28.37 12.10 -15.10
CA GLY A 122 -28.83 10.73 -15.37
C GLY A 122 -28.48 10.20 -16.77
N GLY A 123 -27.66 10.94 -17.53
CA GLY A 123 -27.05 10.43 -18.75
C GLY A 123 -26.20 9.19 -18.48
N LYS A 124 -26.09 8.32 -19.48
CA LYS A 124 -25.22 7.14 -19.45
C LYS A 124 -24.14 7.32 -20.52
N ASP A 125 -22.96 6.74 -20.26
CA ASP A 125 -21.80 6.78 -21.16
C ASP A 125 -21.22 8.20 -21.39
N PHE A 126 -20.31 8.59 -20.49
CA PHE A 126 -19.61 9.87 -20.56
C PHE A 126 -18.88 10.09 -21.89
N ILE A 127 -18.26 9.06 -22.47
CA ILE A 127 -17.46 9.19 -23.70
C ILE A 127 -18.37 9.54 -24.87
N ASN A 128 -19.51 8.87 -24.99
CA ASN A 128 -20.49 9.22 -26.01
C ASN A 128 -21.04 10.65 -25.85
N LEU A 129 -21.34 11.06 -24.61
CA LEU A 129 -21.79 12.42 -24.33
C LEU A 129 -20.72 13.44 -24.70
N PHE A 130 -19.45 13.20 -24.35
CA PHE A 130 -18.33 14.06 -24.70
C PHE A 130 -18.21 14.24 -26.21
N VAL A 131 -18.12 13.14 -26.97
CA VAL A 131 -17.97 13.17 -28.43
C VAL A 131 -19.14 13.92 -29.08
N THR A 132 -20.38 13.63 -28.65
CA THR A 132 -21.58 14.30 -29.17
C THR A 132 -21.57 15.81 -28.90
N ASN A 133 -21.15 16.24 -27.71
CA ASN A 133 -21.08 17.67 -27.39
C ASN A 133 -19.92 18.35 -28.11
N PHE A 134 -18.79 17.67 -28.29
CA PHE A 134 -17.65 18.18 -29.04
C PHE A 134 -18.02 18.43 -30.51
N GLU A 135 -18.68 17.48 -31.17
CA GLU A 135 -19.10 17.62 -32.57
C GLU A 135 -20.12 18.75 -32.77
N LYS A 136 -20.96 19.03 -31.76
CA LYS A 136 -21.88 20.19 -31.79
C LYS A 136 -21.15 21.52 -31.68
N LEU A 137 -20.12 21.60 -30.84
CA LEU A 137 -19.36 22.83 -30.59
C LEU A 137 -18.32 23.09 -31.68
N SER A 138 -17.77 22.03 -32.27
CA SER A 138 -16.71 22.07 -33.27
C SER A 138 -17.01 21.12 -34.45
N PRO A 139 -18.00 21.44 -35.32
CA PRO A 139 -18.48 20.52 -36.37
C PRO A 139 -17.42 20.12 -37.42
N ASN A 140 -16.39 20.95 -37.60
CA ASN A 140 -15.33 20.72 -38.59
C ASN A 140 -14.02 20.22 -37.96
N ALA A 141 -13.95 20.09 -36.63
CA ALA A 141 -12.75 19.64 -35.94
C ALA A 141 -12.70 18.10 -35.87
N ARG A 142 -11.49 17.54 -35.91
CA ARG A 142 -11.29 16.11 -35.76
C ARG A 142 -10.81 15.84 -34.34
N LEU A 143 -11.47 14.90 -33.66
CA LEU A 143 -10.99 14.45 -32.35
C LEU A 143 -9.58 13.83 -32.46
N ALA A 144 -9.23 13.26 -33.62
CA ALA A 144 -7.88 12.74 -33.86
C ALA A 144 -6.77 13.80 -33.67
N ASP A 145 -7.06 15.10 -33.88
CA ASP A 145 -6.08 16.17 -33.67
C ASP A 145 -5.72 16.33 -32.17
N TYR A 146 -6.61 15.92 -31.27
CA TYR A 146 -6.42 15.97 -29.83
C TYR A 146 -5.82 14.68 -29.29
N PHE A 147 -6.26 13.53 -29.81
CA PHE A 147 -5.95 12.23 -29.22
C PHE A 147 -4.90 11.43 -29.98
N ALA A 148 -4.72 11.62 -31.29
CA ALA A 148 -3.70 10.87 -32.03
C ALA A 148 -2.32 11.45 -31.71
N ASN A 149 -1.53 10.68 -30.97
CA ASN A 149 -0.20 11.08 -30.55
C ASN A 149 0.81 9.95 -30.74
N GLN A 150 2.06 10.21 -30.43
CA GLN A 150 3.12 9.23 -30.63
C GLN A 150 2.92 7.98 -29.75
N ASP A 151 2.32 8.14 -28.58
CA ASP A 151 2.16 7.07 -27.59
C ASP A 151 1.07 6.06 -27.97
N ASN A 152 0.05 6.51 -28.71
CA ASN A 152 -1.05 5.68 -29.17
C ASN A 152 -1.10 5.46 -30.68
N ALA A 153 -0.04 5.82 -31.43
CA ALA A 153 0.00 5.72 -32.90
C ALA A 153 -0.27 4.30 -33.47
N GLN A 154 -0.11 3.25 -32.65
CA GLN A 154 -0.47 1.88 -33.01
C GLN A 154 -1.98 1.60 -32.91
N GLN A 155 -2.68 2.36 -32.07
CA GLN A 155 -4.09 2.18 -31.71
C GLN A 155 -4.99 3.23 -32.36
N LEU A 156 -4.49 4.46 -32.57
CA LEU A 156 -5.21 5.57 -33.16
C LEU A 156 -4.35 6.27 -34.22
N LYS A 157 -4.88 6.40 -35.44
CA LYS A 157 -4.18 7.06 -36.56
C LYS A 157 -4.51 8.55 -36.59
N ALA A 158 -3.61 9.38 -37.10
CA ALA A 158 -3.82 10.83 -37.24
C ALA A 158 -5.00 11.20 -38.15
N ASN A 159 -5.38 10.31 -39.07
CA ASN A 159 -6.54 10.47 -39.94
C ASN A 159 -7.79 9.73 -39.44
N ALA A 160 -7.79 9.27 -38.19
CA ALA A 160 -8.94 8.57 -37.60
C ALA A 160 -10.18 9.46 -37.58
N THR A 161 -11.33 8.83 -37.80
CA THR A 161 -12.65 9.42 -37.66
C THR A 161 -13.00 9.64 -36.18
N ASN A 162 -13.97 10.52 -35.91
CA ASN A 162 -14.44 10.74 -34.53
C ASN A 162 -15.01 9.46 -33.89
N ASP A 163 -15.63 8.57 -34.67
CA ASP A 163 -16.12 7.27 -34.20
C ASP A 163 -14.99 6.31 -33.81
N GLU A 164 -13.88 6.31 -34.55
CA GLU A 164 -12.68 5.56 -34.19
C GLU A 164 -12.05 6.10 -32.89
N VAL A 165 -11.98 7.44 -32.76
CA VAL A 165 -11.50 8.08 -31.52
C VAL A 165 -12.43 7.77 -30.34
N LYS A 166 -13.75 7.81 -30.54
CA LYS A 166 -14.73 7.41 -29.54
C LYS A 166 -14.49 5.98 -29.05
N SER A 167 -14.28 5.04 -29.98
CA SER A 167 -14.01 3.64 -29.66
C SER A 167 -12.71 3.47 -28.87
N TYR A 168 -11.66 4.21 -29.24
CA TYR A 168 -10.41 4.28 -28.48
C TYR A 168 -10.63 4.79 -27.05
N LEU A 169 -11.32 5.92 -26.89
CA LEU A 169 -11.60 6.51 -25.57
C LEU A 169 -12.47 5.61 -24.69
N SER A 170 -13.47 4.92 -25.27
CA SER A 170 -14.29 3.94 -24.53
C SER A 170 -13.46 2.76 -24.04
N LYS A 171 -12.48 2.30 -24.83
CA LYS A 171 -11.55 1.25 -24.43
C LYS A 171 -10.66 1.72 -23.28
N GLU A 172 -10.05 2.90 -23.40
CA GLU A 172 -9.22 3.48 -22.34
C GLU A 172 -10.01 3.74 -21.06
N ALA A 173 -11.26 4.19 -21.16
CA ALA A 173 -12.16 4.33 -20.02
C ALA A 173 -12.40 3.00 -19.32
N THR A 174 -12.67 1.93 -20.08
CA THR A 174 -12.85 0.58 -19.51
C THR A 174 -11.57 0.10 -18.82
N SER A 175 -10.42 0.25 -19.47
CA SER A 175 -9.13 -0.11 -18.90
C SER A 175 -8.80 0.70 -17.63
N ALA A 176 -9.13 1.99 -17.59
CA ALA A 176 -8.97 2.81 -16.40
C ALA A 176 -9.86 2.34 -15.23
N ILE A 177 -11.08 1.89 -15.52
CA ILE A 177 -11.97 1.28 -14.53
C ILE A 177 -11.40 -0.04 -14.01
N ASP A 178 -10.88 -0.88 -14.90
CA ASP A 178 -10.26 -2.16 -14.53
C ASP A 178 -9.04 -1.96 -13.63
N ARG A 179 -8.14 -1.04 -14.00
CA ARG A 179 -6.96 -0.66 -13.20
C ARG A 179 -7.37 -0.14 -11.82
N SER A 180 -8.34 0.77 -11.77
CA SER A 180 -8.84 1.33 -10.51
C SER A 180 -9.45 0.25 -9.61
N PHE A 181 -10.20 -0.69 -10.19
CA PHE A 181 -10.78 -1.81 -9.45
C PHE A 181 -9.70 -2.70 -8.80
N ILE A 182 -8.63 -3.03 -9.53
CA ILE A 182 -7.51 -3.83 -9.00
C ILE A 182 -6.82 -3.08 -7.85
N ILE A 183 -6.57 -1.78 -8.01
CA ILE A 183 -5.87 -0.99 -7.00
C ILE A 183 -6.70 -0.87 -5.72
N ILE A 184 -7.99 -0.54 -5.86
CA ILE A 184 -8.93 -0.47 -4.73
C ILE A 184 -8.99 -1.82 -4.01
N ARG A 185 -9.05 -2.94 -4.75
CA ARG A 185 -9.01 -4.29 -4.17
C ARG A 185 -7.78 -4.49 -3.29
N SER A 186 -6.60 -4.23 -3.85
CA SER A 186 -5.31 -4.40 -3.18
C SER A 186 -5.23 -3.57 -1.90
N ARG A 187 -5.75 -2.34 -1.92
CA ARG A 187 -5.83 -1.47 -0.74
C ARG A 187 -6.75 -2.05 0.34
N ILE A 188 -7.93 -2.52 -0.03
CA ILE A 188 -8.87 -3.08 0.96
C ILE A 188 -8.28 -4.34 1.60
N ASP A 189 -7.65 -5.20 0.79
CA ASP A 189 -6.96 -6.41 1.26
C ASP A 189 -5.80 -6.07 2.22
N GLY A 190 -5.04 -5.01 1.94
CA GLY A 190 -3.90 -4.57 2.75
C GLY A 190 -4.26 -4.14 4.18
N PHE A 191 -5.54 -3.85 4.46
CA PHE A 191 -5.99 -3.40 5.77
C PHE A 191 -6.72 -4.49 6.58
N GLY A 192 -6.71 -5.73 6.09
CA GLY A 192 -7.29 -6.87 6.81
C GLY A 192 -8.81 -6.85 6.84
N VAL A 193 -9.46 -6.13 5.91
CA VAL A 193 -10.91 -6.24 5.70
C VAL A 193 -11.18 -7.63 5.12
N VAL A 194 -11.79 -8.48 5.93
CA VAL A 194 -12.07 -9.86 5.52
C VAL A 194 -13.23 -9.83 4.52
N SER A 195 -12.92 -10.14 3.25
CA SER A 195 -13.90 -10.37 2.17
C SER A 195 -14.80 -9.18 1.81
N PRO A 196 -14.27 -8.09 1.24
CA PRO A 196 -15.10 -7.04 0.67
C PRO A 196 -15.91 -7.55 -0.53
N ASN A 197 -17.18 -7.12 -0.63
CA ASN A 197 -17.95 -7.29 -1.86
C ASN A 197 -17.73 -6.05 -2.74
N MET A 198 -17.25 -6.26 -3.96
CA MET A 198 -16.98 -5.17 -4.89
C MET A 198 -17.59 -5.49 -6.25
N GLN A 199 -18.33 -4.53 -6.79
CA GLN A 199 -19.06 -4.69 -8.04
C GLN A 199 -18.90 -3.44 -8.89
N LYS A 200 -18.57 -3.63 -10.17
CA LYS A 200 -18.66 -2.55 -11.15
C LYS A 200 -20.13 -2.36 -11.47
N GLN A 201 -20.62 -1.13 -11.40
CA GLN A 201 -21.98 -0.83 -11.82
C GLN A 201 -22.01 -0.82 -13.36
N GLU A 202 -22.56 -1.88 -13.95
CA GLU A 202 -22.60 -2.07 -15.40
C GLU A 202 -23.18 -0.83 -16.12
N GLY A 203 -22.51 -0.41 -17.20
CA GLY A 203 -22.91 0.77 -17.98
C GLY A 203 -22.61 2.11 -17.31
N THR A 204 -21.85 2.12 -16.20
CA THR A 204 -21.38 3.34 -15.53
C THR A 204 -19.89 3.28 -15.22
N ASN A 205 -19.31 4.42 -14.82
CA ASN A 205 -17.95 4.58 -14.32
C ASN A 205 -17.84 4.43 -12.79
N ARG A 206 -18.76 3.67 -12.18
CA ARG A 206 -18.87 3.53 -10.73
C ARG A 206 -18.52 2.13 -10.23
N ILE A 207 -17.89 2.08 -9.07
CA ILE A 207 -17.56 0.86 -8.34
C ILE A 207 -18.28 0.92 -7.00
N LEU A 208 -19.19 -0.04 -6.79
CA LEU A 208 -19.85 -0.28 -5.51
C LEU A 208 -18.94 -1.16 -4.65
N ILE A 209 -18.71 -0.74 -3.41
CA ILE A 209 -17.82 -1.40 -2.46
C ILE A 209 -18.58 -1.54 -1.14
N GLU A 210 -18.78 -2.78 -0.72
CA GLU A 210 -19.37 -3.11 0.56
C GLU A 210 -18.32 -3.80 1.42
N MET A 211 -18.08 -3.25 2.60
CA MET A 211 -17.11 -3.76 3.56
C MET A 211 -17.81 -4.04 4.90
N PRO A 212 -18.29 -5.28 5.10
CA PRO A 212 -18.89 -5.69 6.37
C PRO A 212 -17.85 -5.71 7.50
N GLY A 213 -18.25 -5.31 8.70
CA GLY A 213 -17.41 -5.35 9.90
C GLY A 213 -16.32 -4.28 9.98
N VAL A 214 -16.30 -3.28 9.08
CA VAL A 214 -15.41 -2.12 9.20
C VAL A 214 -15.82 -1.26 10.39
N GLN A 215 -14.89 -1.09 11.35
CA GLN A 215 -15.09 -0.26 12.54
C GLN A 215 -14.62 1.19 12.34
N ASP A 216 -13.50 1.40 11.64
CA ASP A 216 -12.89 2.72 11.42
C ASP A 216 -13.20 3.26 10.01
N LYS A 217 -14.32 3.97 9.89
CA LYS A 217 -14.81 4.50 8.61
C LYS A 217 -13.94 5.62 8.06
N GLU A 218 -13.43 6.51 8.92
CA GLU A 218 -12.61 7.66 8.50
C GLU A 218 -11.29 7.22 7.88
N ARG A 219 -10.66 6.20 8.46
CA ARG A 219 -9.42 5.65 7.91
C ARG A 219 -9.63 4.97 6.56
N ILE A 220 -10.69 4.19 6.40
CA ILE A 220 -11.00 3.56 5.11
C ILE A 220 -11.39 4.62 4.08
N HIS A 221 -12.14 5.65 4.47
CA HIS A 221 -12.44 6.78 3.59
C HIS A 221 -11.15 7.45 3.09
N LYS A 222 -10.21 7.78 3.98
CA LYS A 222 -8.91 8.37 3.60
C LYS A 222 -8.10 7.46 2.65
N LEU A 223 -8.18 6.16 2.84
CA LEU A 223 -7.48 5.17 2.02
C LEU A 223 -8.09 5.04 0.62
N LEU A 224 -9.42 5.00 0.54
CA LEU A 224 -10.15 4.94 -0.72
C LEU A 224 -9.97 6.23 -1.53
N GLN A 225 -9.79 7.38 -0.86
CA GLN A 225 -9.46 8.66 -1.49
C GLN A 225 -8.03 8.75 -2.05
N GLY A 226 -7.12 7.83 -1.73
CA GLY A 226 -5.76 7.85 -2.27
C GLY A 226 -5.77 7.81 -3.81
N SER A 227 -4.90 8.58 -4.46
CA SER A 227 -4.86 8.79 -5.92
C SER A 227 -4.46 7.56 -6.76
N ALA A 228 -4.02 6.47 -6.12
CA ALA A 228 -3.61 5.23 -6.76
C ALA A 228 -2.33 5.43 -7.56
N GLU A 229 -1.42 6.19 -6.96
CA GLU A 229 -0.20 6.60 -7.61
C GLU A 229 0.81 5.46 -7.51
N LEU A 230 0.91 4.69 -8.61
CA LEU A 230 1.99 3.75 -8.81
C LEU A 230 3.26 4.52 -9.13
N GLN A 231 4.31 4.27 -8.37
CA GLN A 231 5.58 4.95 -8.51
C GLN A 231 6.71 3.93 -8.48
N PHE A 232 7.71 4.13 -9.34
CA PHE A 232 8.93 3.36 -9.33
C PHE A 232 10.08 4.28 -8.93
N TRP A 233 10.85 3.86 -7.94
CA TRP A 233 11.96 4.64 -7.40
C TRP A 233 13.23 3.81 -7.29
N GLN A 234 14.37 4.41 -7.59
CA GLN A 234 15.64 3.91 -7.12
C GLN A 234 15.70 3.94 -5.58
N VAL A 235 16.43 3.01 -4.98
CA VAL A 235 16.65 2.98 -3.53
C VAL A 235 18.13 3.10 -3.21
N TYR A 236 18.43 3.76 -2.09
CA TYR A 236 19.75 3.69 -1.50
C TYR A 236 19.98 2.35 -0.82
N GLN A 237 21.23 1.93 -0.76
CA GLN A 237 21.62 0.78 0.03
C GLN A 237 21.88 1.14 1.49
N ASN A 238 21.78 0.15 2.35
CA ASN A 238 22.06 0.24 3.79
C ASN A 238 23.39 0.96 4.09
N GLU A 239 24.45 0.63 3.36
CA GLU A 239 25.78 1.23 3.53
C GLU A 239 25.81 2.73 3.20
N GLU A 240 25.00 3.17 2.23
CA GLU A 240 24.91 4.56 1.79
C GLU A 240 24.15 5.43 2.80
N VAL A 241 23.31 4.82 3.65
CA VAL A 241 22.35 5.51 4.54
C VAL A 241 22.77 5.46 6.01
N TYR A 242 23.58 4.47 6.40
CA TYR A 242 23.94 4.23 7.80
C TYR A 242 24.53 5.46 8.50
N SER A 243 25.39 6.24 7.83
CA SER A 243 25.99 7.45 8.41
C SER A 243 24.94 8.51 8.76
N VAL A 244 23.91 8.66 7.94
CA VAL A 244 22.78 9.56 8.20
C VAL A 244 22.00 9.06 9.42
N LEU A 245 21.66 7.78 9.48
CA LEU A 245 20.97 7.19 10.64
C LEU A 245 21.79 7.31 11.93
N GLU A 246 23.11 7.19 11.86
CA GLU A 246 24.00 7.39 13.01
C GLU A 246 23.97 8.84 13.50
N ASN A 247 23.98 9.81 12.58
CA ASN A 247 23.89 11.24 12.91
C ASN A 247 22.52 11.60 13.50
N ILE A 248 21.43 11.02 12.99
CA ILE A 248 20.10 11.16 13.58
C ILE A 248 20.09 10.62 15.00
N ASN A 249 20.60 9.40 15.22
CA ASN A 249 20.66 8.79 16.54
C ASN A 249 21.46 9.64 17.54
N LYS A 250 22.62 10.17 17.13
CA LYS A 250 23.46 11.08 17.96
C LYS A 250 22.73 12.37 18.31
N THR A 251 22.07 13.00 17.34
CA THR A 251 21.34 14.26 17.54
C THR A 251 20.17 14.06 18.50
N LEU A 252 19.39 12.99 18.31
CA LEU A 252 18.32 12.61 19.23
C LEU A 252 18.86 12.34 20.64
N ALA A 253 20.00 11.65 20.76
CA ALA A 253 20.60 11.37 22.06
C ALA A 253 21.03 12.65 22.80
N ALA A 254 21.50 13.67 22.07
CA ALA A 254 21.85 14.96 22.63
C ALA A 254 20.60 15.75 23.06
N THR A 255 19.59 15.85 22.21
CA THR A 255 18.39 16.67 22.50
C THR A 255 17.44 16.04 23.51
N ILE A 256 17.36 14.70 23.56
CA ILE A 256 16.56 14.00 24.59
C ILE A 256 17.25 14.08 25.96
N LYS A 257 18.59 14.11 26.01
CA LYS A 257 19.33 14.37 27.26
C LYS A 257 19.10 15.78 27.78
N ASP A 258 19.04 16.79 26.92
CA ASP A 258 18.78 18.19 27.33
C ASP A 258 17.39 18.38 27.95
N THR A 259 16.39 17.56 27.60
CA THR A 259 15.08 17.60 28.26
C THR A 259 15.10 17.02 29.69
N THR A 260 16.22 16.43 30.13
CA THR A 260 16.34 15.75 31.43
C THR A 260 17.62 16.06 32.22
N ALA A 261 18.44 17.03 31.83
CA ALA A 261 19.68 17.34 32.53
C ALA A 261 19.53 18.48 33.55
N THR A 262 19.25 18.09 34.81
CA THR A 262 20.12 18.55 35.90
C THR A 262 21.08 17.40 36.21
N THR A 263 22.36 17.74 36.40
CA THR A 263 23.53 16.93 36.86
C THR A 263 24.45 16.25 35.81
N THR A 264 25.48 17.01 35.44
CA THR A 264 26.95 16.75 35.45
C THR A 264 27.59 15.40 35.03
N ASP A 265 28.42 15.53 33.98
CA ASP A 265 29.77 14.99 33.71
C ASP A 265 30.17 13.52 33.88
N THR A 266 30.69 12.91 32.80
CA THR A 266 32.14 12.64 32.58
C THR A 266 32.35 11.94 31.22
N ALA A 267 33.39 12.35 30.50
CA ALA A 267 33.84 11.85 29.21
C ALA A 267 34.12 10.32 29.17
N ALA A 268 33.74 9.67 28.05
CA ALA A 268 34.26 8.35 27.68
C ALA A 268 34.46 8.22 26.16
N LYS A 269 35.63 7.67 25.81
CA LYS A 269 36.30 7.61 24.51
C LYS A 269 35.49 6.97 23.38
N ALA A 270 35.72 7.49 22.17
CA ALA A 270 35.36 6.88 20.90
C ALA A 270 36.13 5.55 20.68
N GLY A 271 35.46 4.42 20.88
CA GLY A 271 35.87 3.10 20.41
C GLY A 271 34.83 2.55 19.43
N SER A 272 35.29 1.84 18.39
CA SER A 272 34.53 1.37 17.22
C SER A 272 33.07 0.97 17.51
N LYS A 273 32.12 1.80 17.06
CA LYS A 273 30.71 1.81 17.49
C LYS A 273 29.82 0.76 16.83
N LEU A 274 30.35 -0.05 15.91
CA LEU A 274 29.58 -1.13 15.26
C LEU A 274 29.51 -2.41 16.13
N ALA A 275 30.43 -2.57 17.08
CA ALA A 275 30.53 -3.76 17.95
C ALA A 275 29.38 -3.92 18.97
N GLY A 276 28.56 -2.88 19.19
CA GLY A 276 27.44 -2.90 20.13
C GLY A 276 26.12 -3.44 19.57
N LEU A 277 26.01 -3.62 18.26
CA LEU A 277 24.74 -3.93 17.57
C LEU A 277 24.39 -5.43 17.57
N GLY A 278 25.33 -6.31 17.92
CA GLY A 278 25.16 -7.77 17.87
C GLY A 278 24.95 -8.50 19.20
N LYS A 279 24.90 -7.78 20.34
CA LYS A 279 24.82 -8.44 21.65
C LYS A 279 23.36 -8.70 22.03
N LYS A 280 22.94 -9.98 22.03
CA LYS A 280 21.73 -10.42 22.76
C LYS A 280 21.87 -9.98 24.22
N VAL A 281 20.83 -9.33 24.74
CA VAL A 281 20.75 -8.95 26.15
C VAL A 281 20.44 -10.21 26.93
N ASP A 282 21.44 -10.76 27.61
CA ASP A 282 21.21 -11.85 28.58
C ASP A 282 20.39 -11.33 29.76
N ALA A 283 19.41 -12.15 30.16
CA ALA A 283 18.43 -11.82 31.18
C ALA A 283 19.01 -12.00 32.58
N THR A 284 19.76 -11.02 33.09
CA THR A 284 19.94 -10.83 34.54
C THR A 284 20.42 -9.41 34.81
N ASP A 285 19.52 -8.60 35.38
CA ASP A 285 19.64 -7.20 35.81
C ASP A 285 19.99 -6.10 34.79
N SER A 286 18.95 -5.37 34.33
CA SER A 286 18.52 -4.10 34.96
C SER A 286 17.71 -3.22 33.98
N VAL A 287 16.49 -2.88 34.39
CA VAL A 287 15.67 -1.85 33.71
C VAL A 287 16.43 -0.52 33.61
N ALA A 288 17.32 -0.23 34.56
CA ALA A 288 18.22 0.92 34.55
C ALA A 288 19.22 0.91 33.37
N LYS A 289 19.95 -0.19 33.11
CA LYS A 289 20.87 -0.27 31.96
C LYS A 289 20.13 -0.21 30.62
N LYS A 290 18.92 -0.78 30.55
CA LYS A 290 18.07 -0.66 29.37
C LYS A 290 17.65 0.80 29.12
N ASN A 291 17.24 1.51 30.17
CA ASN A 291 16.86 2.92 30.09
C ASN A 291 18.05 3.83 29.74
N GLU A 292 19.24 3.58 30.27
CA GLU A 292 20.46 4.34 29.92
C GLU A 292 20.87 4.11 28.46
N LEU A 293 20.83 2.86 27.98
CA LEU A 293 21.16 2.54 26.60
C LEU A 293 20.14 3.11 25.60
N THR A 294 18.86 3.14 25.98
CA THR A 294 17.81 3.82 25.19
C THR A 294 18.03 5.33 25.14
N LYS A 295 18.53 5.96 26.22
CA LYS A 295 18.87 7.39 26.22
C LYS A 295 20.10 7.70 25.36
N SER A 296 21.11 6.83 25.34
CA SER A 296 22.30 7.03 24.50
C SER A 296 22.09 6.66 23.04
N ASN A 297 21.09 5.80 22.74
CA ASN A 297 20.78 5.32 21.39
C ASN A 297 19.27 5.31 21.13
N PRO A 298 18.60 6.47 21.14
CA PRO A 298 17.15 6.54 21.07
C PRO A 298 16.58 5.94 19.78
N LEU A 299 17.20 6.19 18.63
CA LEU A 299 16.75 5.61 17.36
C LEU A 299 17.10 4.12 17.30
N PHE A 300 18.36 3.75 17.55
CA PHE A 300 18.79 2.35 17.44
C PHE A 300 18.27 1.42 18.54
N SER A 301 17.62 1.96 19.58
CA SER A 301 16.88 1.17 20.56
C SER A 301 15.59 0.54 20.00
N VAL A 302 15.09 1.08 18.88
CA VAL A 302 13.85 0.64 18.22
C VAL A 302 14.04 0.32 16.73
N LEU A 303 15.09 0.86 16.10
CA LEU A 303 15.50 0.60 14.73
C LEU A 303 16.71 -0.32 14.69
N ASN A 304 16.50 -1.59 14.31
CA ASN A 304 17.58 -2.55 14.15
C ASN A 304 18.22 -2.38 12.77
N ILE A 305 19.52 -2.14 12.74
CA ILE A 305 20.28 -2.01 11.49
C ILE A 305 20.65 -3.41 10.96
N PRO A 306 20.41 -3.71 9.67
CA PRO A 306 20.83 -4.97 9.08
C PRO A 306 22.36 -5.08 9.08
N THR A 307 22.88 -6.09 9.79
CA THR A 307 24.32 -6.40 9.86
C THR A 307 24.55 -7.89 9.66
N TYR A 308 25.75 -8.28 9.22
CA TYR A 308 26.22 -9.65 9.16
C TYR A 308 27.61 -9.76 9.82
N GLN A 309 28.03 -10.98 10.17
CA GLN A 309 29.39 -11.20 10.65
C GLN A 309 30.34 -11.36 9.46
N GLY A 310 31.30 -10.45 9.33
CA GLY A 310 32.36 -10.56 8.33
C GLY A 310 33.34 -11.68 8.67
N GLN A 311 34.22 -12.03 7.72
CA GLN A 311 35.24 -13.08 7.88
C GLN A 311 36.16 -12.86 9.10
N ASN A 312 36.32 -11.61 9.54
CA ASN A 312 37.15 -11.24 10.69
C ASN A 312 36.38 -11.31 12.04
N GLY A 313 35.17 -11.86 12.05
CA GLY A 313 34.28 -11.92 13.23
C GLY A 313 33.69 -10.56 13.64
N GLN A 314 34.04 -9.48 12.95
CA GLN A 314 33.50 -8.15 13.18
C GLN A 314 32.14 -7.98 12.47
N PRO A 315 31.17 -7.29 13.09
CA PRO A 315 29.93 -6.95 12.42
C PRO A 315 30.22 -6.01 11.25
N ALA A 316 29.60 -6.26 10.11
CA ALA A 316 29.59 -5.40 8.92
C ALA A 316 28.14 -5.11 8.52
N LEU A 317 27.90 -4.00 7.83
CA LEU A 317 26.56 -3.65 7.35
C LEU A 317 26.15 -4.63 6.26
N ARG A 318 24.94 -5.18 6.37
CA ARG A 318 24.42 -6.09 5.34
C ARG A 318 24.15 -5.28 4.06
N PRO A 319 24.72 -5.65 2.90
CA PRO A 319 24.37 -5.04 1.63
C PRO A 319 22.90 -5.27 1.31
N GLY A 320 22.28 -4.29 0.64
CA GLY A 320 20.89 -4.37 0.21
C GLY A 320 20.07 -3.12 0.50
N PRO A 321 18.79 -3.12 0.09
CA PRO A 321 17.94 -1.93 0.10
C PRO A 321 17.30 -1.63 1.46
N VAL A 322 17.28 -2.60 2.37
CA VAL A 322 16.70 -2.44 3.70
C VAL A 322 17.70 -1.73 4.59
N VAL A 323 17.29 -0.58 5.13
CA VAL A 323 18.13 0.27 6.01
C VAL A 323 17.79 0.10 7.48
N GLY A 324 16.72 -0.64 7.80
CA GLY A 324 16.31 -0.89 9.17
C GLY A 324 15.13 -1.85 9.29
N TRP A 325 15.03 -2.49 10.46
CA TRP A 325 13.90 -3.33 10.85
C TRP A 325 13.29 -2.81 12.15
N VAL A 326 11.96 -2.69 12.18
CA VAL A 326 11.24 -2.12 13.32
C VAL A 326 10.03 -2.98 13.65
N ALA A 327 9.83 -3.28 14.93
CA ALA A 327 8.61 -3.93 15.37
C ALA A 327 7.40 -3.01 15.10
N GLN A 328 6.27 -3.56 14.68
CA GLN A 328 5.06 -2.81 14.32
C GLN A 328 4.70 -1.75 15.37
N LYS A 329 4.75 -2.12 16.66
CA LYS A 329 4.46 -1.25 17.81
C LYS A 329 5.37 -0.02 17.93
N ASP A 330 6.57 -0.06 17.34
CA ASP A 330 7.61 0.96 17.46
C ASP A 330 7.74 1.83 16.19
N THR A 331 7.05 1.50 15.10
CA THR A 331 7.08 2.26 13.83
C THR A 331 6.64 3.71 14.01
N ALA A 332 5.57 3.95 14.79
CA ALA A 332 5.09 5.29 15.13
C ALA A 332 6.15 6.11 15.89
N LYS A 333 6.93 5.46 16.75
CA LYS A 333 8.01 6.11 17.51
C LYS A 333 9.15 6.51 16.59
N VAL A 334 9.55 5.64 15.67
CA VAL A 334 10.57 5.99 14.64
C VAL A 334 10.09 7.15 13.77
N ASN A 335 8.83 7.13 13.31
CA ASN A 335 8.25 8.24 12.55
C ASN A 335 8.26 9.55 13.35
N SER A 336 7.97 9.50 14.65
CA SER A 336 8.02 10.69 15.50
C SER A 336 9.43 11.28 15.58
N TYR A 337 10.46 10.43 15.64
CA TYR A 337 11.86 10.87 15.64
C TYR A 337 12.27 11.51 14.31
N LEU A 338 11.91 10.89 13.18
CA LEU A 338 12.25 11.39 11.85
C LEU A 338 11.58 12.73 11.52
N LYS A 339 10.43 13.03 12.15
CA LYS A 339 9.69 14.30 11.97
C LYS A 339 10.19 15.45 12.85
N ARG A 340 11.10 15.21 13.78
CA ARG A 340 11.61 16.26 14.67
C ARG A 340 12.37 17.32 13.85
N PRO A 341 12.18 18.63 14.08
CA PRO A 341 12.85 19.69 13.31
C PRO A 341 14.37 19.54 13.25
N GLU A 342 15.00 19.16 14.36
CA GLU A 342 16.44 18.93 14.46
C GLU A 342 16.93 17.69 13.68
N VAL A 343 16.04 16.75 13.37
CA VAL A 343 16.33 15.56 12.56
C VAL A 343 16.05 15.82 11.08
N ALA A 344 15.01 16.59 10.77
CA ALA A 344 14.62 16.92 9.41
C ALA A 344 15.76 17.61 8.63
N GLY A 345 16.58 18.43 9.31
CA GLY A 345 17.75 19.06 8.69
C GLY A 345 18.95 18.13 8.43
N ILE A 346 18.96 16.92 9.00
CA ILE A 346 20.04 15.92 8.81
C ILE A 346 19.76 15.05 7.59
N VAL A 347 18.48 14.77 7.31
CA VAL A 347 18.07 13.95 6.17
C VAL A 347 18.22 14.76 4.89
N PRO A 348 19.10 14.37 3.95
CA PRO A 348 19.23 15.05 2.68
C PRO A 348 17.91 15.03 1.89
N SER A 349 17.64 16.09 1.13
CA SER A 349 16.50 16.10 0.19
C SER A 349 16.59 15.04 -0.90
N SER A 350 17.78 14.44 -1.08
CA SER A 350 18.03 13.37 -2.04
C SER A 350 17.40 12.03 -1.65
N PHE A 351 16.84 11.87 -0.45
CA PHE A 351 15.99 10.71 -0.15
C PHE A 351 14.91 10.92 0.91
N LYS A 352 13.89 10.07 0.83
CA LYS A 352 12.80 9.95 1.80
C LYS A 352 12.73 8.52 2.35
N PHE A 353 12.36 8.37 3.62
CA PHE A 353 12.15 7.07 4.23
C PHE A 353 10.74 6.53 3.95
N MET A 354 10.63 5.24 3.63
CA MET A 354 9.35 4.54 3.44
C MET A 354 9.37 3.18 4.12
N TRP A 355 8.22 2.75 4.64
CA TRP A 355 8.05 1.44 5.26
C TRP A 355 7.65 0.41 4.21
N SER A 356 7.95 -0.87 4.46
CA SER A 356 7.31 -1.95 3.72
C SER A 356 5.80 -1.94 3.94
N VAL A 357 5.02 -2.25 2.89
CA VAL A 357 3.55 -2.40 3.02
C VAL A 357 3.20 -3.56 3.95
N LYS A 358 3.93 -4.68 3.85
CA LYS A 358 3.72 -5.89 4.65
C LYS A 358 4.89 -6.10 5.62
N PRO A 359 4.65 -6.70 6.80
CA PRO A 359 5.74 -7.13 7.66
C PRO A 359 6.50 -8.31 7.02
N ILE A 360 7.71 -8.56 7.50
CA ILE A 360 8.49 -9.75 7.17
C ILE A 360 7.65 -10.99 7.51
N GLU A 361 7.55 -11.92 6.57
CA GLU A 361 6.72 -13.11 6.67
C GLU A 361 6.93 -13.86 8.00
N GLY A 362 5.82 -14.18 8.68
CA GLY A 362 5.86 -14.84 9.99
C GLY A 362 6.27 -13.94 11.16
N SER A 363 6.31 -12.61 10.98
CA SER A 363 6.68 -11.66 12.04
C SER A 363 5.76 -10.43 12.10
N LYS A 364 5.90 -9.63 13.16
CA LYS A 364 5.34 -8.27 13.27
C LYS A 364 6.42 -7.20 13.08
N VAL A 365 7.38 -7.44 12.20
CA VAL A 365 8.52 -6.55 11.93
C VAL A 365 8.40 -5.97 10.52
N PHE A 366 8.50 -4.65 10.41
CA PHE A 366 8.45 -3.91 9.16
C PHE A 366 9.85 -3.50 8.73
N GLU A 367 10.07 -3.43 7.43
CA GLU A 367 11.34 -3.01 6.83
C GLU A 367 11.28 -1.51 6.52
N LEU A 368 12.38 -0.80 6.77
CA LEU A 368 12.55 0.59 6.39
C LEU A 368 13.43 0.66 5.15
N TYR A 369 13.02 1.46 4.19
CA TYR A 369 13.73 1.74 2.94
C TYR A 369 14.06 3.23 2.84
N ALA A 370 15.17 3.54 2.16
CA ALA A 370 15.55 4.91 1.80
C ALA A 370 15.39 5.10 0.29
N ILE A 371 14.35 5.82 -0.09
CA ILE A 371 13.93 6.04 -1.48
C ILE A 371 14.68 7.22 -2.05
N LYS A 372 15.41 7.02 -3.15
CA LYS A 372 16.21 8.05 -3.79
C LYS A 372 15.32 9.00 -4.58
N VAL A 373 15.48 10.29 -4.31
CA VAL A 373 14.83 11.38 -5.04
C VAL A 373 15.85 11.93 -6.02
N THR A 374 15.73 11.53 -7.29
CA THR A 374 16.66 11.87 -8.38
C THR A 374 16.31 13.19 -9.05
N ASN A 375 15.02 13.54 -9.10
CA ASN A 375 14.52 14.72 -9.77
C ASN A 375 14.43 15.91 -8.80
N ALA A 376 14.80 17.10 -9.27
CA ALA A 376 14.74 18.33 -8.48
C ALA A 376 13.30 18.72 -8.09
N ASP A 377 12.30 18.23 -8.83
CA ASP A 377 10.88 18.41 -8.54
C ASP A 377 10.31 17.37 -7.56
N GLY A 378 11.12 16.42 -7.09
CA GLY A 378 10.72 15.41 -6.14
C GLY A 378 9.84 14.28 -6.70
N LYS A 379 9.73 14.15 -8.03
CA LYS A 379 8.89 13.14 -8.69
C LYS A 379 9.57 11.77 -8.85
N PRO A 380 8.78 10.69 -8.97
CA PRO A 380 9.30 9.33 -9.18
C PRO A 380 10.10 9.20 -10.48
N ASP A 381 10.93 8.16 -10.56
CA ASP A 381 11.69 7.87 -11.77
C ASP A 381 10.76 7.41 -12.91
N LEU A 382 9.73 6.59 -12.59
CA LEU A 382 8.55 6.33 -13.43
C LEU A 382 7.28 6.40 -12.58
N GLY A 383 6.18 6.92 -13.14
CA GLY A 383 4.85 6.81 -12.57
C GLY A 383 3.97 5.77 -13.28
N GLY A 384 2.69 5.72 -12.89
CA GLY A 384 1.69 4.81 -13.45
C GLY A 384 1.39 5.04 -14.93
N GLU A 385 1.66 6.23 -15.47
CA GLU A 385 1.56 6.57 -16.90
C GLU A 385 2.48 5.72 -17.79
N ALA A 386 3.53 5.13 -17.21
CA ALA A 386 4.43 4.22 -17.91
C ALA A 386 3.84 2.82 -18.12
N ILE A 387 2.67 2.52 -17.56
CA ILE A 387 2.01 1.21 -17.63
C ILE A 387 0.84 1.27 -18.61
N SER A 388 0.89 0.42 -19.65
CA SER A 388 -0.18 0.28 -20.64
C SER A 388 -1.28 -0.67 -20.19
N ASP A 389 -0.92 -1.74 -19.47
CA ASP A 389 -1.86 -2.75 -18.97
C ASP A 389 -1.32 -3.39 -17.68
N ALA A 390 -2.21 -3.86 -16.81
CA ALA A 390 -1.84 -4.57 -15.59
C ALA A 390 -2.87 -5.67 -15.31
N ARG A 391 -2.39 -6.91 -15.10
CA ARG A 391 -3.24 -8.08 -14.93
C ARG A 391 -2.83 -8.86 -13.69
N HIS A 392 -3.84 -9.42 -13.03
CA HIS A 392 -3.61 -10.41 -11.99
C HIS A 392 -3.24 -11.75 -12.63
N ASP A 393 -2.21 -12.38 -12.11
CA ASP A 393 -1.75 -13.70 -12.55
C ASP A 393 -1.35 -14.53 -11.33
N TYR A 394 -0.95 -15.78 -11.56
CA TYR A 394 -0.36 -16.65 -10.55
C TYR A 394 1.01 -17.14 -11.03
N ASP A 395 2.00 -17.06 -10.15
CA ASP A 395 3.32 -17.62 -10.43
C ASP A 395 3.24 -19.15 -10.60
N GLN A 396 4.34 -19.78 -11.03
CA GLN A 396 4.40 -21.24 -11.21
C GLN A 396 4.14 -22.05 -9.92
N LYS A 397 4.16 -21.39 -8.75
CA LYS A 397 3.89 -21.97 -7.43
C LYS A 397 2.48 -21.65 -6.93
N GLY A 398 1.63 -21.05 -7.77
CA GLY A 398 0.26 -20.66 -7.43
C GLY A 398 0.18 -19.47 -6.48
N LYS A 399 1.25 -18.68 -6.33
CA LYS A 399 1.21 -17.43 -5.56
C LYS A 399 0.68 -16.31 -6.45
N PRO A 400 -0.27 -15.50 -5.96
CA PRO A 400 -0.80 -14.41 -6.76
C PRO A 400 0.27 -13.35 -7.07
N GLU A 401 0.33 -12.89 -8.31
CA GLU A 401 1.22 -11.83 -8.79
C GLU A 401 0.46 -10.81 -9.65
N VAL A 402 1.14 -9.71 -9.98
CA VAL A 402 0.62 -8.67 -10.88
C VAL A 402 1.61 -8.50 -12.02
N THR A 403 1.16 -8.84 -13.22
CA THR A 403 1.92 -8.65 -14.46
C THR A 403 1.60 -7.26 -15.00
N MET A 404 2.62 -6.41 -15.12
CA MET A 404 2.51 -5.06 -15.68
C MET A 404 3.16 -5.01 -17.06
N TYR A 405 2.42 -4.46 -18.03
CA TYR A 405 2.90 -4.16 -19.37
C TYR A 405 3.20 -2.68 -19.47
N MET A 406 4.37 -2.33 -19.98
CA MET A 406 4.78 -0.94 -20.13
C MET A 406 4.32 -0.36 -21.47
N THR A 407 4.19 0.96 -21.52
CA THR A 407 4.14 1.70 -22.80
C THR A 407 5.52 1.66 -23.47
N GLY A 408 5.62 2.07 -24.74
CA GLY A 408 6.92 2.15 -25.44
C GLY A 408 7.91 3.10 -24.76
N GLU A 409 7.43 4.28 -24.34
CA GLU A 409 8.22 5.25 -23.57
C GLU A 409 8.56 4.72 -22.17
N GLY A 410 7.57 4.12 -21.48
CA GLY A 410 7.74 3.49 -20.18
C GLY A 410 8.83 2.42 -20.20
N ALA A 411 8.83 1.56 -21.22
CA ALA A 411 9.85 0.53 -21.39
C ALA A 411 11.26 1.12 -21.61
N ALA A 412 11.39 2.23 -22.34
CA ALA A 412 12.67 2.90 -22.53
C ALA A 412 13.22 3.51 -21.22
N LYS A 413 12.36 4.15 -20.43
CA LYS A 413 12.72 4.67 -19.10
C LYS A 413 13.07 3.53 -18.14
N TRP A 414 12.26 2.47 -18.11
CA TRP A 414 12.50 1.28 -17.29
C TRP A 414 13.83 0.61 -17.64
N LYS A 415 14.14 0.47 -18.93
CA LYS A 415 15.44 -0.04 -19.40
C LYS A 415 16.60 0.77 -18.84
N LYS A 416 16.49 2.10 -18.80
CA LYS A 416 17.54 2.98 -18.25
C LYS A 416 17.73 2.74 -16.75
N ILE A 417 16.66 2.75 -15.96
CA ILE A 417 16.76 2.62 -14.50
C ILE A 417 17.22 1.23 -14.10
N THR A 418 16.76 0.19 -14.80
CA THR A 418 17.23 -1.18 -14.56
C THR A 418 18.68 -1.37 -14.99
N ALA A 419 19.14 -0.70 -16.06
CA ALA A 419 20.55 -0.68 -16.43
C ALA A 419 21.40 -0.01 -15.32
N ASP A 420 20.98 1.15 -14.81
CA ASP A 420 21.66 1.84 -13.72
C ASP A 420 21.69 1.00 -12.43
N ALA A 421 20.56 0.37 -12.09
CA ALA A 421 20.44 -0.49 -10.91
C ALA A 421 21.28 -1.78 -11.03
N SER A 422 21.51 -2.27 -12.24
CA SER A 422 22.29 -3.48 -12.52
C SER A 422 23.73 -3.21 -12.95
N ALA A 423 24.17 -1.94 -12.96
CA ALA A 423 25.48 -1.52 -13.46
C ALA A 423 26.64 -2.17 -12.69
N ASP A 424 26.47 -2.37 -11.37
CA ASP A 424 27.42 -3.15 -10.57
C ASP A 424 27.04 -4.64 -10.62
N PRO A 425 27.88 -5.52 -11.19
CA PRO A 425 27.59 -6.95 -11.29
C PRO A 425 27.57 -7.66 -9.93
N ASN A 426 28.26 -7.12 -8.93
CA ASN A 426 28.39 -7.69 -7.59
C ASN A 426 27.43 -7.04 -6.59
N ASN A 427 26.96 -5.83 -6.87
CA ASN A 427 26.10 -5.07 -5.98
C ASN A 427 24.89 -4.44 -6.68
N LYS A 428 24.03 -5.29 -7.25
CA LYS A 428 22.79 -4.85 -7.90
C LYS A 428 21.89 -4.12 -6.91
N LYS A 429 21.40 -2.94 -7.31
CA LYS A 429 20.47 -2.13 -6.53
C LYS A 429 19.03 -2.58 -6.80
N ALA A 430 18.17 -2.39 -5.81
CA ALA A 430 16.74 -2.64 -5.96
C ALA A 430 16.03 -1.41 -6.55
N ILE A 431 14.84 -1.65 -7.11
CA ILE A 431 13.90 -0.60 -7.50
C ILE A 431 12.67 -0.81 -6.64
N ALA A 432 12.26 0.21 -5.89
CA ALA A 432 11.05 0.18 -5.10
C ALA A 432 9.84 0.41 -6.00
N ILE A 433 8.82 -0.41 -5.82
CA ILE A 433 7.48 -0.20 -6.34
C ILE A 433 6.67 0.35 -5.16
N VAL A 434 6.26 1.60 -5.28
CA VAL A 434 5.59 2.36 -4.22
C VAL A 434 4.17 2.65 -4.68
N LEU A 435 3.22 2.44 -3.78
CA LEU A 435 1.81 2.75 -4.04
C LEU A 435 1.31 3.73 -2.98
N ASP A 436 0.91 4.92 -3.41
CA ASP A 436 0.42 5.99 -2.52
C ASP A 436 1.42 6.38 -1.41
N ASN A 437 2.71 6.43 -1.75
CA ASN A 437 3.82 6.68 -0.82
C ASN A 437 3.97 5.65 0.32
N ASN A 438 3.50 4.41 0.12
CA ASN A 438 3.72 3.27 1.02
C ASN A 438 4.34 2.07 0.33
#